data_AF-A0A257MPL8-F1
#
_entry.id   AF-A0A257MPL8-F1
#
_cell.length_a   1.000
_cell.length_b   1.000
_cell.length_c   1.000
_cell.angle_alpha   90.00
_cell.angle_beta   90.00
_cell.angle_gamma   90.00
#
_symmetry.space_group_name_H-M   'P 1'
#
loop_
_entity.id
_entity.type
_entity.pdbx_description
1 polymer ?
#
loop_
_entity_poly.entity_id
_entity_poly.type
_entity_poly.pdbx_seq_one_letter_code
_entity_poly.pdbx_strand_id
1 'polypeptide(L)'
;MRQLIVGMTLAMLIHILLFSPFPAAGQAPSAFGNASWAGAPDLDIAFIRPGEISPSDIVLDISPNATAYVEGALNINYEDFLDRGGALKPVSEIAMMLGDAGITSNDSLLIAGECMPCGGGPAPAFFTYWLLKYLGHEDVRMLLGDADDWKAAGLNISHEPSVRAKADYITSIQADLLATYEFVVAGDAQILDARPLRDYEIGSIPGAVNIPY
;
A
#
# COMPACT_ATOMS: atom_id res chain seq x y z
N MET A 1 20.30 -24.86 -31.31
CA MET A 1 20.46 -23.52 -31.92
C MET A 1 19.14 -23.12 -32.56
N ARG A 2 18.39 -22.23 -31.91
CA ARG A 2 17.23 -21.38 -32.33
C ARG A 2 16.58 -20.88 -31.02
N GLN A 3 17.14 -19.82 -30.40
CA GLN A 3 16.58 -18.45 -30.31
C GLN A 3 15.20 -18.45 -29.61
N LEU A 4 15.02 -18.12 -28.32
CA LEU A 4 15.29 -16.92 -27.49
C LEU A 4 14.53 -15.63 -27.93
N ILE A 5 13.69 -15.15 -26.99
CA ILE A 5 13.12 -13.80 -26.75
C ILE A 5 11.78 -13.45 -27.45
N VAL A 6 10.70 -13.32 -26.65
CA VAL A 6 9.96 -12.08 -26.26
C VAL A 6 9.03 -12.53 -25.11
N GLY A 7 9.14 -12.09 -23.85
CA GLY A 7 9.10 -10.70 -23.39
C GLY A 7 7.67 -10.27 -23.03
N MET A 8 6.93 -11.04 -22.22
CA MET A 8 5.71 -10.56 -21.56
C MET A 8 6.11 -9.90 -20.25
N THR A 9 6.38 -8.61 -20.33
CA THR A 9 6.60 -7.74 -19.18
C THR A 9 5.35 -7.70 -18.32
N LEU A 10 5.55 -7.90 -17.02
CA LEU A 10 4.60 -7.72 -15.91
C LEU A 10 3.99 -6.30 -15.84
N ALA A 11 4.38 -5.41 -16.76
CA ALA A 11 4.06 -3.99 -16.80
C ALA A 11 2.69 -3.63 -17.41
N MET A 12 1.91 -4.61 -17.88
CA MET A 12 0.60 -4.35 -18.47
C MET A 12 -0.54 -4.37 -17.44
N LEU A 13 -0.27 -4.78 -16.20
CA LEU A 13 -1.30 -4.95 -15.18
C LEU A 13 -1.76 -3.64 -14.53
N ILE A 14 -0.90 -2.60 -14.51
CA ILE A 14 -1.24 -1.28 -13.92
C ILE A 14 -1.75 -0.30 -14.99
N HIS A 15 -1.35 -0.45 -16.27
CA HIS A 15 -1.78 0.47 -17.33
C HIS A 15 -3.29 0.39 -17.67
N ILE A 16 -3.97 -0.70 -17.30
CA ILE A 16 -5.42 -0.85 -17.55
C ILE A 16 -6.26 -0.11 -16.49
N LEU A 17 -5.69 0.24 -15.34
CA LEU A 17 -6.40 0.97 -14.28
C LEU A 17 -6.50 2.49 -14.53
N LEU A 18 -5.74 3.06 -15.48
CA LEU A 18 -5.66 4.52 -15.67
C LEU A 18 -6.56 5.10 -16.77
N PHE A 19 -7.31 4.27 -17.53
CA PHE A 19 -8.13 4.75 -18.66
C PHE A 19 -9.57 4.22 -18.70
N SER A 20 -10.16 3.88 -17.56
CA SER A 20 -11.62 3.71 -17.49
C SER A 20 -12.27 5.08 -17.21
N PRO A 21 -13.05 5.67 -18.11
CA PRO A 21 -13.88 6.82 -17.75
C PRO A 21 -15.02 6.33 -16.86
N PHE A 22 -14.92 6.54 -15.55
CA PHE A 22 -16.06 6.33 -14.65
C PHE A 22 -16.94 7.60 -14.63
N PRO A 23 -18.28 7.44 -14.62
CA PRO A 23 -19.20 8.56 -14.54
C PRO A 23 -19.05 9.28 -13.19
N ALA A 24 -19.29 10.59 -13.24
CA ALA A 24 -19.10 11.52 -12.13
C ALA A 24 -19.78 11.09 -10.82
N ALA A 25 -19.01 11.20 -9.74
CA ALA A 25 -19.39 11.42 -8.34
C ALA A 25 -20.85 11.08 -7.96
N GLY A 26 -21.11 9.80 -7.73
CA GLY A 26 -22.00 9.39 -6.64
C GLY A 26 -21.11 9.02 -5.46
N GLN A 27 -21.40 9.53 -4.26
CA GLN A 27 -20.69 9.14 -3.03
C GLN A 27 -20.61 7.62 -2.98
N ALA A 28 -19.41 7.07 -3.15
CA ALA A 28 -19.18 5.69 -2.76
C ALA A 28 -19.47 5.63 -1.26
N PRO A 29 -20.33 4.73 -0.77
CA PRO A 29 -20.47 4.53 0.67
C PRO A 29 -19.07 4.23 1.21
N SER A 30 -18.70 4.87 2.33
CA SER A 30 -17.39 4.66 2.96
C SER A 30 -17.14 3.16 3.05
N ALA A 31 -16.05 2.69 2.43
CA ALA A 31 -15.77 1.26 2.31
C ALA A 31 -15.57 0.57 3.67
N PHE A 32 -15.54 1.37 4.76
CA PHE A 32 -15.44 0.93 6.14
C PHE A 32 -16.76 0.99 6.94
N GLY A 33 -17.83 1.59 6.41
CA GLY A 33 -19.00 1.97 7.22
C GLY A 33 -19.87 0.81 7.76
N ASN A 34 -19.73 -0.41 7.23
CA ASN A 34 -20.71 -1.47 7.49
C ASN A 34 -20.10 -2.85 7.72
N ALA A 35 -18.78 -2.98 7.58
CA ALA A 35 -18.16 -4.27 7.65
C ALA A 35 -17.80 -4.58 9.10
N SER A 36 -18.53 -5.53 9.69
CA SER A 36 -18.39 -5.99 11.06
C SER A 36 -17.09 -6.81 11.25
N TRP A 37 -15.94 -6.16 11.05
CA TRP A 37 -14.61 -6.71 11.38
C TRP A 37 -14.19 -6.37 12.82
N ALA A 38 -15.00 -5.57 13.53
CA ALA A 38 -14.83 -5.21 14.93
C ALA A 38 -14.96 -6.46 15.81
N GLY A 39 -13.86 -7.19 15.99
CA GLY A 39 -13.80 -8.39 16.84
C GLY A 39 -12.90 -9.52 16.36
N ALA A 40 -12.12 -9.35 15.28
CA ALA A 40 -11.10 -10.32 14.90
C ALA A 40 -9.78 -10.04 15.66
N PRO A 41 -9.41 -10.84 16.68
CA PRO A 41 -8.25 -10.56 17.55
C PRO A 41 -6.89 -10.56 16.82
N ASP A 42 -6.81 -11.12 15.61
CA ASP A 42 -5.59 -11.09 14.78
C ASP A 42 -5.42 -9.79 13.97
N LEU A 43 -6.47 -8.98 13.81
CA LEU A 43 -6.38 -7.69 13.10
C LEU A 43 -5.85 -6.55 13.97
N ASP A 44 -5.86 -6.72 15.29
CA ASP A 44 -5.34 -5.74 16.26
C ASP A 44 -3.82 -5.51 16.11
N ILE A 45 -3.10 -6.38 15.39
CA ILE A 45 -1.65 -6.24 15.14
C ILE A 45 -1.37 -5.32 13.95
N ALA A 46 -2.20 -5.36 12.90
CA ALA A 46 -1.96 -4.65 11.65
C ALA A 46 -2.71 -3.32 11.55
N PHE A 47 -3.74 -3.12 12.38
CA PHE A 47 -4.61 -1.96 12.35
C PHE A 47 -4.62 -1.21 13.68
N ILE A 48 -4.83 0.10 13.61
CA ILE A 48 -5.03 0.95 14.79
C ILE A 48 -6.25 1.84 14.58
N ARG A 49 -7.05 2.07 15.62
CA ARG A 49 -8.16 3.04 15.55
C ARG A 49 -7.64 4.47 15.78
N PRO A 50 -8.32 5.49 15.23
CA PRO A 50 -7.96 6.89 15.46
C PRO A 50 -7.82 7.29 16.94
N GLY A 51 -8.68 6.77 17.81
CA GLY A 51 -8.63 7.03 19.26
C GLY A 51 -7.51 6.31 20.02
N GLU A 52 -6.73 5.45 19.34
CA GLU A 52 -5.66 4.64 19.93
C GLU A 52 -4.26 5.14 19.53
N ILE A 53 -4.16 6.17 18.67
CA ILE A 53 -2.89 6.76 18.24
C ILE A 53 -2.12 7.32 19.44
N SER A 54 -0.84 6.96 19.55
CA SER A 54 0.10 7.52 20.53
C SER A 54 0.73 8.82 20.01
N PRO A 55 1.06 9.80 20.87
CA PRO A 55 1.82 10.99 20.47
C PRO A 55 3.22 10.70 19.87
N SER A 56 3.75 9.49 20.09
CA SER A 56 5.02 9.03 19.51
C SER A 56 4.88 8.41 18.12
N ASP A 57 3.65 8.11 17.69
CA ASP A 57 3.39 7.52 16.39
C ASP A 57 3.59 8.56 15.29
N ILE A 58 4.16 8.11 14.18
CA ILE A 58 4.35 8.91 12.98
C ILE A 58 3.31 8.49 11.97
N VAL A 59 2.43 9.41 11.60
CA VAL A 59 1.45 9.17 10.55
C VAL A 59 2.10 9.44 9.20
N LEU A 60 2.03 8.47 8.30
CA LEU A 60 2.43 8.57 6.90
C LEU A 60 1.19 8.51 6.03
N ASP A 61 0.79 9.65 5.47
CA ASP A 61 -0.23 9.69 4.43
C ASP A 61 0.36 9.24 3.10
N ILE A 62 -0.23 8.22 2.49
CA ILE A 62 0.27 7.60 1.26
C ILE A 62 -0.43 8.08 -0.02
N SER A 63 -1.38 9.02 0.10
CA SER A 63 -2.27 9.40 -0.99
C SER A 63 -1.53 10.24 -2.06
N PRO A 64 -1.77 10.01 -3.37
CA PRO A 64 -1.14 10.78 -4.45
C PRO A 64 -1.52 12.26 -4.48
N ASN A 65 -2.74 12.60 -4.07
CA ASN A 65 -3.31 13.94 -4.16
C ASN A 65 -4.07 14.32 -2.87
N ALA A 66 -3.47 14.08 -1.70
CA ALA A 66 -4.08 14.45 -0.42
C ALA A 66 -4.27 15.98 -0.33
N THR A 67 -5.47 16.39 0.09
CA THR A 67 -5.83 17.80 0.35
C THR A 67 -6.06 18.09 1.84
N ALA A 68 -5.99 17.04 2.65
CA ALA A 68 -6.17 17.06 4.09
C ALA A 68 -5.36 15.91 4.69
N TYR A 69 -4.75 16.17 5.84
CA TYR A 69 -3.87 15.25 6.56
C TYR A 69 -4.28 15.21 8.02
N VAL A 70 -4.04 14.09 8.70
CA VAL A 70 -3.94 14.12 10.17
C VAL A 70 -2.85 15.13 10.54
N GLU A 71 -3.11 16.00 11.53
CA GLU A 71 -2.13 17.00 11.95
C GLU A 71 -0.80 16.34 12.33
N GLY A 72 0.30 16.81 11.73
CA GLY A 72 1.63 16.24 11.93
C GLY A 72 2.00 15.08 11.00
N ALA A 73 1.09 14.59 10.16
CA ALA A 73 1.38 13.52 9.21
C ALA A 73 2.40 13.93 8.15
N LEU A 74 3.29 13.00 7.80
CA LEU A 74 4.14 13.08 6.61
C LEU A 74 3.34 12.66 5.38
N ASN A 75 3.85 12.98 4.17
CA ASN A 75 3.27 12.47 2.94
C ASN A 75 4.35 11.89 2.02
N ILE A 76 4.11 10.67 1.54
CA ILE A 76 4.84 10.04 0.44
C ILE A 76 3.81 9.37 -0.44
N ASN A 77 3.66 9.83 -1.68
CA ASN A 77 2.76 9.18 -2.64
C ASN A 77 3.20 7.71 -2.86
N TYR A 78 2.33 6.74 -2.59
CA TYR A 78 2.66 5.32 -2.77
C TYR A 78 3.06 4.97 -4.22
N GLU A 79 2.57 5.72 -5.21
CA GLU A 79 2.93 5.52 -6.61
C GLU A 79 4.41 5.81 -6.86
N ASP A 80 5.04 6.65 -6.04
CA ASP A 80 6.47 6.95 -6.16
C ASP A 80 7.35 5.77 -5.76
N PHE A 81 6.83 4.73 -5.11
CA PHE A 81 7.54 3.48 -4.87
C PHE A 81 7.61 2.58 -6.10
N LEU A 82 6.85 2.91 -7.16
CA LEU A 82 6.74 2.12 -8.38
C LEU A 82 7.44 2.82 -9.55
N ASP A 83 8.04 2.04 -10.45
CA ASP A 83 8.55 2.53 -11.72
C ASP A 83 7.42 2.72 -12.74
N ARG A 84 7.76 3.23 -13.93
CA ARG A 84 6.78 3.44 -15.03
C ARG A 84 6.12 2.15 -15.53
N GLY A 85 6.73 1.00 -15.27
CA GLY A 85 6.19 -0.32 -15.55
C GLY A 85 5.35 -0.88 -14.40
N GLY A 86 5.26 -0.20 -13.26
CA GLY A 86 4.55 -0.69 -12.08
C GLY A 86 5.32 -1.73 -11.27
N ALA A 87 6.62 -1.92 -11.55
CA ALA A 87 7.50 -2.71 -10.68
C ALA A 87 7.99 -1.84 -9.52
N LEU A 88 8.41 -2.47 -8.41
CA LEU A 88 9.08 -1.74 -7.34
C LEU A 88 10.34 -1.04 -7.86
N LYS A 89 10.54 0.21 -7.45
CA LYS A 89 11.84 0.89 -7.59
C LYS A 89 12.93 0.15 -6.79
N PRO A 90 14.21 0.37 -7.12
CA PRO A 90 15.30 -0.18 -6.34
C PRO A 90 15.15 0.14 -4.85
N VAL A 91 15.42 -0.85 -3.99
CA VAL A 91 15.34 -0.72 -2.53
C VAL A 91 16.10 0.50 -2.02
N SER A 92 17.25 0.82 -2.61
CA SER A 92 18.04 2.00 -2.25
C SER A 92 17.32 3.32 -2.53
N GLU A 93 16.53 3.40 -3.60
CA GLU A 93 15.74 4.60 -3.91
C GLU A 93 14.58 4.75 -2.94
N ILE A 94 13.88 3.66 -2.62
CA ILE A 94 12.78 3.65 -1.65
C ILE A 94 13.29 4.02 -0.25
N ALA A 95 14.42 3.44 0.18
CA ALA A 95 15.06 3.78 1.45
C ALA A 95 15.46 5.26 1.50
N MET A 96 16.00 5.80 0.40
CA MET A 96 16.32 7.23 0.30
C MET A 96 15.06 8.11 0.40
N MET A 97 13.94 7.73 -0.21
CA MET A 97 12.67 8.47 -0.08
C MET A 97 12.16 8.49 1.36
N LEU A 98 12.19 7.35 2.05
CA LEU A 98 11.79 7.26 3.46
C LEU A 98 12.72 8.10 4.36
N GLY A 99 14.03 8.01 4.14
CA GLY A 99 15.02 8.79 4.87
C GLY A 99 14.91 10.30 4.60
N ASP A 100 14.64 10.70 3.36
CA ASP A 100 14.40 12.10 2.99
C ASP A 100 13.14 12.69 3.64
N ALA A 101 12.13 11.85 3.91
CA ALA A 101 10.96 12.21 4.71
C ALA A 101 11.24 12.21 6.23
N GLY A 102 12.46 11.85 6.65
CA GLY A 102 12.87 11.78 8.05
C GLY A 102 12.38 10.54 8.80
N ILE A 103 11.96 9.50 8.08
CA ILE A 103 11.51 8.23 8.65
C ILE A 103 12.74 7.35 8.93
N THR A 104 12.77 6.71 10.10
CA THR A 104 13.76 5.67 10.44
C THR A 104 13.10 4.30 10.48
N SER A 105 13.88 3.22 10.39
CA SER A 105 13.37 1.84 10.49
C SER A 105 12.81 1.47 11.86
N ASN A 106 13.07 2.30 12.89
CA ASN A 106 12.64 2.09 14.27
C ASN A 106 11.46 2.98 14.67
N ASP A 107 11.01 3.84 13.76
CA ASP A 107 9.84 4.69 13.99
C ASP A 107 8.59 3.81 14.16
N SER A 108 7.64 4.20 15.01
CA SER A 108 6.29 3.61 15.01
C SER A 108 5.49 4.28 13.90
N LEU A 109 5.26 3.58 12.79
CA LEU A 109 4.71 4.16 11.57
C LEU A 109 3.25 3.74 11.35
N LEU A 110 2.37 4.72 11.24
CA LEU A 110 0.95 4.53 10.95
C LEU A 110 0.66 4.95 9.50
N ILE A 111 0.33 3.99 8.66
CA ILE A 111 -0.07 4.24 7.28
C ILE A 111 -1.50 4.77 7.29
N ALA A 112 -1.66 5.99 6.79
CA ALA A 112 -2.94 6.65 6.58
C ALA A 112 -3.12 6.95 5.10
N GLY A 113 -4.37 7.18 4.70
CA GLY A 113 -4.71 7.61 3.35
C GLY A 113 -5.25 6.47 2.48
N GLU A 114 -5.88 6.88 1.39
CA GLU A 114 -6.54 6.00 0.44
C GLU A 114 -6.14 6.39 -0.98
N CYS A 115 -6.31 5.48 -1.93
CA CYS A 115 -6.20 5.86 -3.33
C CYS A 115 -7.49 6.49 -3.84
N MET A 116 -7.49 7.82 -3.82
CA MET A 116 -8.45 8.67 -4.54
C MET A 116 -7.73 9.30 -5.76
N PRO A 117 -8.30 9.25 -6.98
CA PRO A 117 -9.68 8.89 -7.34
C PRO A 117 -9.87 7.42 -7.78
N CYS A 118 -8.93 6.51 -7.54
CA CYS A 118 -8.97 5.16 -8.12
C CYS A 118 -10.06 4.22 -7.57
N GLY A 119 -10.96 4.73 -6.74
CA GLY A 119 -12.13 4.01 -6.21
C GLY A 119 -12.08 3.72 -4.71
N GLY A 120 -11.07 4.21 -3.99
CA GLY A 120 -10.91 3.94 -2.57
C GLY A 120 -10.53 2.48 -2.29
N GLY A 121 -10.52 2.12 -1.00
CA GLY A 121 -10.18 0.79 -0.52
C GLY A 121 -8.71 0.64 -0.07
N PRO A 122 -8.43 -0.34 0.79
CA PRO A 122 -7.17 -0.40 1.53
C PRO A 122 -5.98 -0.92 0.72
N ALA A 123 -6.14 -1.24 -0.57
CA ALA A 123 -5.09 -1.89 -1.37
C ALA A 123 -3.74 -1.14 -1.39
N PRO A 124 -3.68 0.20 -1.57
CA PRO A 124 -2.43 0.96 -1.49
C PRO A 124 -1.84 0.98 -0.07
N ALA A 125 -2.69 1.00 0.96
CA ALA A 125 -2.25 0.93 2.36
C ALA A 125 -1.65 -0.45 2.67
N PHE A 126 -2.30 -1.54 2.22
CA PHE A 126 -1.78 -2.90 2.33
C PHE A 126 -0.49 -3.11 1.53
N PHE A 127 -0.40 -2.54 0.31
CA PHE A 127 0.84 -2.55 -0.47
C PHE A 127 1.97 -1.86 0.29
N THR A 128 1.71 -0.67 0.84
CA THR A 128 2.72 0.08 1.60
C THR A 128 3.09 -0.64 2.89
N TYR A 129 2.12 -1.28 3.56
CA TYR A 129 2.36 -2.13 4.73
C TYR A 129 3.27 -3.30 4.39
N TRP A 130 2.96 -4.05 3.34
CA TRP A 130 3.80 -5.15 2.86
C TRP A 130 5.20 -4.66 2.47
N LEU A 131 5.31 -3.52 1.78
CA LEU A 131 6.58 -2.94 1.38
C LEU A 131 7.44 -2.61 2.60
N LEU A 132 6.87 -1.95 3.60
CA LEU A 132 7.59 -1.61 4.84
C LEU A 132 8.02 -2.86 5.60
N LYS A 133 7.16 -3.89 5.70
CA LYS A 133 7.54 -5.20 6.26
C LYS A 133 8.67 -5.86 5.45
N TYR A 134 8.61 -5.81 4.12
CA TYR A 134 9.66 -6.32 3.23
C TYR A 134 11.00 -5.59 3.44
N LEU A 135 10.97 -4.28 3.71
CA LEU A 135 12.15 -3.49 4.05
C LEU A 135 12.69 -3.75 5.47
N GLY A 136 11.96 -4.52 6.29
CA GLY A 136 12.34 -4.86 7.66
C GLY A 136 11.85 -3.89 8.73
N HIS A 137 10.86 -3.03 8.41
CA HIS A 137 10.26 -2.12 9.38
C HIS A 137 9.35 -2.90 10.35
N GLU A 138 9.73 -2.95 11.62
CA GLU A 138 9.04 -3.79 12.60
C GLU A 138 7.69 -3.19 13.03
N ASP A 139 7.69 -1.91 13.44
CA ASP A 139 6.53 -1.24 14.02
C ASP A 139 5.74 -0.44 12.97
N VAL A 140 5.01 -1.16 12.12
CA VAL A 140 4.10 -0.57 11.12
C VAL A 140 2.69 -1.08 11.32
N ARG A 141 1.72 -0.16 11.31
CA ARG A 141 0.26 -0.41 11.37
C ARG A 141 -0.46 0.47 10.35
N MET A 142 -1.72 0.16 10.04
CA MET A 142 -2.60 0.97 9.21
C MET A 142 -3.65 1.66 10.08
N LEU A 143 -3.83 2.96 9.88
CA LEU A 143 -4.86 3.75 10.54
C LEU A 143 -6.21 3.44 9.90
N LEU A 144 -7.17 2.99 10.72
CA LEU A 144 -8.51 2.67 10.26
C LEU A 144 -9.34 3.93 9.97
N GLY A 145 -10.17 3.82 8.94
CA GLY A 145 -11.11 4.85 8.52
C GLY A 145 -10.48 5.87 7.57
N ASP A 146 -11.30 6.83 7.18
CA ASP A 146 -10.93 7.93 6.29
C ASP A 146 -10.82 9.28 7.03
N ALA A 147 -10.53 10.35 6.28
CA ALA A 147 -10.40 11.69 6.85
C ALA A 147 -11.65 12.19 7.60
N ASP A 148 -12.85 11.70 7.28
CA ASP A 148 -14.07 12.07 7.99
C ASP A 148 -14.24 11.24 9.27
N ASP A 149 -13.87 9.95 9.25
CA ASP A 149 -13.79 9.12 10.47
C ASP A 149 -12.78 9.70 11.48
N TRP A 150 -11.63 10.16 11.00
CA TRP A 150 -10.58 10.76 11.84
C TRP A 150 -11.05 12.05 12.50
N LYS A 151 -11.73 12.93 11.75
CA LYS A 151 -12.37 14.14 12.29
C LYS A 151 -13.43 13.80 13.33
N ALA A 152 -14.29 12.80 13.04
CA ALA A 152 -15.33 12.36 13.96
C ALA A 152 -14.75 11.77 15.26
N ALA A 153 -13.57 11.13 15.18
CA ALA A 153 -12.81 10.66 16.33
C ALA A 153 -12.04 11.77 17.07
N GLY A 154 -12.10 13.02 16.60
CA GLY A 154 -11.46 14.17 17.24
C GLY A 154 -9.99 14.38 16.88
N LEU A 155 -9.48 13.73 15.82
CA LEU A 155 -8.16 14.05 15.29
C LEU A 155 -8.21 15.41 14.60
N ASN A 156 -7.19 16.24 14.87
CA ASN A 156 -7.02 17.50 14.16
C ASN A 156 -6.57 17.25 12.72
N ILE A 157 -7.01 18.11 11.81
CA ILE A 157 -6.71 18.03 10.39
C ILE A 157 -5.88 19.24 9.95
N SER A 158 -4.84 18.97 9.16
CA SER A 158 -4.01 19.96 8.48
C SER A 158 -4.30 19.95 6.98
N HIS A 159 -4.03 21.06 6.29
CA HIS A 159 -4.05 21.15 4.83
C HIS A 159 -2.67 21.04 4.17
N GLU A 160 -1.63 20.92 4.99
CA GLU A 160 -0.23 20.78 4.56
C GLU A 160 0.39 19.60 5.31
N PRO A 161 1.25 18.79 4.68
CA PRO A 161 1.98 17.73 5.37
C PRO A 161 3.07 18.34 6.26
N SER A 162 3.45 17.57 7.29
CA SER A 162 4.58 17.89 8.15
C SER A 162 5.91 17.57 7.47
N VAL A 163 6.97 18.24 7.93
CA VAL A 163 8.35 18.02 7.46
C VAL A 163 9.22 17.66 8.64
N ARG A 164 10.00 16.58 8.50
CA ARG A 164 11.03 16.18 9.45
C ARG A 164 12.42 16.41 8.87
N ALA A 165 13.41 16.52 9.75
CA ALA A 165 14.80 16.48 9.32
C ALA A 165 15.10 15.12 8.69
N LYS A 166 15.85 15.14 7.59
CA LYS A 166 16.30 13.92 6.91
C LYS A 166 17.01 12.99 7.89
N ALA A 167 16.80 11.69 7.70
CA ALA A 167 17.37 10.62 8.49
C ALA A 167 17.87 9.48 7.59
N ASP A 168 18.66 8.59 8.16
CA ASP A 168 19.06 7.36 7.45
C ASP A 168 18.00 6.28 7.69
N TYR A 169 17.38 5.79 6.61
CA TYR A 169 16.51 4.62 6.66
C TYR A 169 17.33 3.36 6.37
N ILE A 170 17.61 2.58 7.42
CA ILE A 170 18.41 1.35 7.31
C ILE A 170 17.49 0.17 7.06
N THR A 171 17.67 -0.52 5.93
CA THR A 171 16.84 -1.67 5.56
C THR A 171 17.39 -2.98 6.13
N SER A 172 16.48 -3.88 6.49
CA SER A 172 16.76 -5.28 6.82
C SER A 172 15.82 -6.16 6.01
N ILE A 173 16.23 -6.46 4.77
CA ILE A 173 15.34 -7.07 3.76
C ILE A 173 14.84 -8.43 4.21
N GLN A 174 13.51 -8.57 4.26
CA GLN A 174 12.79 -9.80 4.54
C GLN A 174 12.48 -10.53 3.22
N ALA A 175 13.50 -11.20 2.67
CA ALA A 175 13.44 -11.80 1.33
C ALA A 175 12.27 -12.79 1.15
N ASP A 176 11.86 -13.47 2.23
CA ASP A 176 10.77 -14.46 2.23
C ASP A 176 9.39 -13.84 1.94
N LEU A 177 9.25 -12.51 2.05
CA LEU A 177 7.99 -11.81 1.75
C LEU A 177 7.81 -11.50 0.25
N LEU A 178 8.83 -11.72 -0.59
CA LEU A 178 8.78 -11.50 -2.03
C LEU A 178 9.06 -12.80 -2.79
N ALA A 179 8.02 -13.36 -3.41
CA ALA A 179 8.17 -14.49 -4.32
C ALA A 179 8.90 -14.05 -5.60
N THR A 180 10.01 -14.72 -5.94
CA THR A 180 10.73 -14.46 -7.20
C THR A 180 10.09 -15.21 -8.37
N TYR A 181 10.41 -14.78 -9.58
CA TYR A 181 9.97 -15.48 -10.79
C TYR A 181 10.41 -16.95 -10.79
N GLU A 182 11.66 -17.21 -10.39
CA GLU A 182 12.23 -18.55 -10.31
C GLU A 182 11.48 -19.43 -9.30
N PHE A 183 11.11 -18.86 -8.15
CA PHE A 183 10.32 -19.55 -7.13
C PHE A 183 8.93 -19.92 -7.66
N VAL A 184 8.26 -18.99 -8.36
CA VAL A 184 6.95 -19.24 -8.96
C VAL A 184 7.03 -20.32 -10.04
N VAL A 185 8.07 -20.31 -10.88
CA VAL A 185 8.26 -21.30 -11.95
C VAL A 185 8.57 -22.69 -11.43
N ALA A 186 9.16 -22.82 -10.23
CA ALA A 186 9.41 -24.13 -9.62
C ALA A 186 8.11 -24.93 -9.38
N GLY A 187 6.97 -24.25 -9.21
CA GLY A 187 5.65 -24.87 -9.12
C GLY A 187 5.32 -25.49 -7.76
N ASP A 188 6.15 -25.23 -6.74
CA ASP A 188 5.98 -25.78 -5.39
C ASP A 188 4.99 -24.98 -4.52
N ALA A 189 4.58 -23.79 -4.98
CA ALA A 189 3.71 -22.88 -4.24
C ALA A 189 2.24 -22.99 -4.68
N GLN A 190 1.32 -22.82 -3.72
CA GLN A 190 -0.06 -22.49 -4.05
C GLN A 190 -0.15 -21.01 -4.41
N ILE A 191 -0.67 -20.71 -5.60
CA ILE A 191 -0.75 -19.35 -6.12
C ILE A 191 -2.20 -18.87 -6.00
N LEU A 192 -2.38 -17.74 -5.33
CA LEU A 192 -3.66 -17.03 -5.29
C LEU A 192 -3.59 -15.83 -6.24
N ASP A 193 -4.52 -15.76 -7.18
CA ASP A 193 -4.66 -14.62 -8.08
C ASP A 193 -5.81 -13.75 -7.55
N ALA A 194 -5.46 -12.58 -7.01
CA ALA A 194 -6.41 -11.65 -6.43
C ALA A 194 -7.16 -10.81 -7.48
N ARG A 195 -6.81 -10.90 -8.76
CA ARG A 195 -7.43 -10.06 -9.80
C ARG A 195 -8.92 -10.37 -9.97
N PRO A 196 -9.70 -9.42 -10.51
CA PRO A 196 -11.07 -9.70 -10.93
C PRO A 196 -11.13 -10.89 -11.89
N LEU A 197 -12.19 -11.70 -11.79
CA LEU A 197 -12.34 -12.93 -12.56
C LEU A 197 -12.10 -12.73 -14.07
N ARG A 198 -12.60 -11.62 -14.64
CA ARG A 198 -12.40 -11.28 -16.06
C ARG A 198 -10.92 -11.24 -16.47
N ASP A 199 -10.02 -10.77 -15.59
CA ASP A 199 -8.60 -10.58 -15.88
C ASP A 199 -7.84 -11.90 -15.67
N TYR A 200 -8.29 -12.71 -14.71
CA TYR A 200 -7.84 -14.08 -14.51
C TYR A 200 -8.16 -14.98 -15.71
N GLU A 201 -9.37 -14.85 -16.28
CA GLU A 201 -9.82 -15.64 -17.44
C GLU A 201 -9.09 -15.30 -18.74
N ILE A 202 -8.56 -14.08 -18.89
CA ILE A 202 -7.72 -13.69 -20.04
C ILE A 202 -6.41 -14.47 -20.05
N GLY A 203 -5.86 -14.76 -18.87
CA GLY A 203 -4.64 -15.52 -18.70
C GLY A 203 -4.14 -15.49 -17.26
N SER A 204 -3.74 -16.66 -16.76
CA SER A 204 -3.25 -16.85 -15.39
C SER A 204 -2.11 -17.86 -15.34
N ILE A 205 -1.40 -17.87 -14.21
CA ILE A 205 -0.36 -18.86 -13.96
C ILE A 205 -1.03 -20.23 -13.82
N PRO A 206 -0.55 -21.28 -14.53
CA PRO A 206 -1.12 -22.62 -14.40
C PRO A 206 -1.17 -23.09 -12.95
N GLY A 207 -2.35 -23.55 -12.51
CA GLY A 207 -2.57 -24.01 -11.13
C GLY A 207 -2.91 -22.91 -10.11
N ALA A 208 -2.93 -21.64 -10.51
CA ALA A 208 -3.41 -20.57 -9.65
C ALA A 208 -4.91 -20.73 -9.33
N VAL A 209 -5.31 -20.26 -8.15
CA VAL A 209 -6.70 -20.17 -7.70
C VAL A 209 -7.10 -18.70 -7.66
N ASN A 210 -8.19 -18.34 -8.32
CA ASN A 210 -8.69 -16.97 -8.29
C ASN A 210 -9.51 -16.71 -7.02
N ILE A 211 -9.11 -15.71 -6.24
CA ILE A 211 -9.86 -15.19 -5.09
C ILE A 211 -9.85 -13.65 -5.22
N PRO A 212 -10.82 -13.06 -5.92
CA PRO A 212 -10.85 -11.62 -6.17
C PRO A 212 -10.82 -10.78 -4.87
N TYR A 213 -10.12 -9.65 -4.91
CA TYR A 213 -10.09 -8.64 -3.83
C TYR A 213 -11.42 -7.87 -3.70
#